data_AF-A0A1C6VGA1-F1
#
_entry.id   AF-A0A1C6VGA1-F1
#
_cell.length_a   1.000
_cell.length_b   1.000
_cell.length_c   1.000
_cell.angle_alpha   90.00
_cell.angle_beta   90.00
_cell.angle_gamma   90.00
#
_symmetry.space_group_name_H-M   'P 1'
#
loop_
_entity.id
_entity.type
_entity.pdbx_description
1 polymer ?
#
loop_
_entity_poly.entity_id
_entity_poly.type
_entity_poly.pdbx_seq_one_letter_code
_entity_poly.pdbx_strand_id
1 'polypeptide(L)'
;MSEPRAGEPGAIRTRLPHLRLPLLACAVLALVAVPTAAVLRGATGAAGVAAGIALVVASYLVSGVSVAWADAVNPRMIMSVGLVTYATKIVVLGVAMAAVAATGWPGLPDMGVAIIAAVVVWTGAHLGWALRTPLPTFKRRDE
;
A
#
# COMPACT_ATOMS: atom_id res chain seq x y z
N MET A 1 17.70 -15.72 16.99
CA MET A 1 16.41 -15.41 17.63
C MET A 1 15.34 -16.01 16.74
N SER A 2 14.63 -17.04 17.20
CA SER A 2 13.59 -17.70 16.39
C SER A 2 12.44 -16.73 16.13
N GLU A 3 11.93 -16.68 14.90
CA GLU A 3 10.76 -15.85 14.60
C GLU A 3 9.55 -16.33 15.43
N PRO A 4 8.73 -15.41 15.97
CA PRO A 4 7.52 -15.78 16.71
C PRO A 4 6.59 -16.62 15.84
N ARG A 5 6.01 -17.67 16.42
CA ARG A 5 5.03 -18.52 15.73
C ARG A 5 3.69 -17.81 15.62
N ALA A 6 2.85 -18.29 14.69
CA ALA A 6 1.46 -17.82 14.60
C ALA A 6 0.77 -17.97 15.97
N GLY A 7 0.10 -16.90 16.43
CA GLY A 7 -0.52 -16.78 17.75
C GLY A 7 0.37 -16.17 18.85
N GLU A 8 1.67 -15.97 18.62
CA GLU A 8 2.56 -15.37 19.63
C GLU A 8 2.63 -13.83 19.55
N PRO A 9 2.83 -13.14 20.70
CA PRO A 9 3.06 -11.70 20.71
C PRO A 9 4.25 -11.31 19.82
N GLY A 10 4.03 -10.39 18.89
CA GLY A 10 5.08 -9.88 18.00
C GLY A 10 5.14 -10.50 16.60
N ALA A 11 4.37 -11.57 16.33
CA ALA A 11 4.31 -12.23 15.02
C ALA A 11 3.97 -11.28 13.86
N ILE A 12 3.08 -10.29 14.08
CA ILE A 12 2.75 -9.28 13.06
C ILE A 12 3.95 -8.38 12.76
N ARG A 13 4.68 -7.92 13.79
CA ARG A 13 5.78 -6.95 13.62
C ARG A 13 6.92 -7.52 12.78
N THR A 14 7.21 -8.82 12.92
CA THR A 14 8.22 -9.51 12.12
C THR A 14 7.83 -9.64 10.64
N ARG A 15 6.54 -9.50 10.28
CA ARG A 15 6.05 -9.63 8.90
C ARG A 15 5.96 -8.30 8.14
N LEU A 16 5.99 -7.15 8.82
CA LEU A 16 5.89 -5.81 8.20
C LEU A 16 7.17 -5.17 7.61
N PRO A 17 8.41 -5.70 7.74
CA PRO A 17 9.61 -5.01 7.21
C PRO A 17 9.57 -4.65 5.73
N HIS A 18 8.84 -5.44 4.92
CA HIS A 18 8.65 -5.21 3.49
C HIS A 18 7.93 -3.88 3.17
N LEU A 19 7.23 -3.27 4.13
CA LEU A 19 6.55 -1.98 3.94
C LEU A 19 7.49 -0.77 3.94
N ARG A 20 8.71 -0.90 4.46
CA ARG A 20 9.64 0.24 4.61
C ARG A 20 10.01 0.85 3.26
N LEU A 21 10.38 0.02 2.29
CA LEU A 21 10.80 0.48 0.96
C LEU A 21 9.67 1.20 0.19
N PRO A 22 8.46 0.62 0.04
CA PRO A 22 7.37 1.30 -0.64
C PRO A 22 6.90 2.58 0.09
N LEU A 23 6.91 2.60 1.43
CA LEU A 23 6.59 3.83 2.17
C LEU A 23 7.61 4.95 1.91
N LEU A 24 8.91 4.64 1.91
CA LEU A 24 9.95 5.60 1.56
C LEU A 24 9.81 6.08 0.11
N ALA A 25 9.50 5.18 -0.82
CA ALA A 25 9.28 5.53 -2.22
C ALA A 25 8.08 6.48 -2.39
N CYS A 26 6.96 6.24 -1.70
CA CYS A 26 5.82 7.15 -1.70
C CYS A 26 6.10 8.47 -0.97
N ALA A 27 6.92 8.46 0.09
CA ALA A 27 7.34 9.70 0.76
C ALA A 27 8.19 10.58 -0.18
N VAL A 28 9.14 9.99 -0.90
CA VAL A 28 9.93 10.69 -1.93
C VAL A 28 9.01 11.22 -3.03
N LEU A 29 8.06 10.41 -3.51
CA LEU A 29 7.07 10.85 -4.48
C LEU A 29 6.27 12.05 -3.97
N ALA A 30 5.78 12.02 -2.73
CA ALA A 30 5.02 13.13 -2.14
C ALA A 30 5.86 14.41 -2.01
N LEU A 31 7.10 14.27 -1.55
CA LEU A 31 8.04 15.39 -1.39
C LEU A 31 8.35 16.11 -2.71
N VAL A 32 8.31 15.41 -3.84
CA VAL A 32 8.53 16.02 -5.16
C VAL A 32 7.23 16.46 -5.80
N ALA A 33 6.24 15.57 -5.90
CA ALA A 33 5.03 15.78 -6.68
C ALA A 33 4.12 16.88 -6.09
N VAL A 34 4.03 16.97 -4.76
CA VAL A 34 3.16 17.98 -4.11
C VAL A 34 3.69 19.40 -4.33
N PRO A 35 4.98 19.71 -4.09
CA PRO A 35 5.53 21.02 -4.43
C PRO A 35 5.48 21.34 -5.92
N THR A 36 5.77 20.37 -6.80
CA THR A 36 5.66 20.58 -8.25
C THR A 36 4.23 20.94 -8.65
N ALA A 37 3.22 20.26 -8.10
CA ALA A 37 1.83 20.59 -8.35
C ALA A 37 1.43 21.97 -7.76
N ALA A 38 1.97 22.34 -6.60
CA ALA A 38 1.73 23.65 -5.99
C ALA A 38 2.23 24.78 -6.89
N VAL A 39 3.43 24.63 -7.46
CA VAL A 39 4.03 25.64 -8.35
C VAL A 39 3.32 25.70 -9.70
N LEU A 40 2.96 24.56 -10.30
CA LEU A 40 2.40 24.51 -11.66
C LEU A 40 0.89 24.71 -11.73
N ARG A 41 0.15 24.28 -10.70
CA ARG A 41 -1.32 24.21 -10.69
C ARG A 41 -1.96 24.85 -9.46
N GLY A 42 -1.15 25.44 -8.58
CA GLY A 42 -1.62 26.10 -7.37
C GLY A 42 -2.02 25.13 -6.24
N ALA A 43 -2.60 25.70 -5.19
CA ALA A 43 -2.94 24.99 -3.95
C ALA A 43 -3.93 23.83 -4.16
N THR A 44 -4.92 24.01 -5.05
CA THR A 44 -5.91 22.97 -5.35
C THR A 44 -5.27 21.74 -5.97
N GLY A 45 -4.37 21.92 -6.95
CA GLY A 45 -3.69 20.79 -7.59
C GLY A 45 -2.73 20.08 -6.62
N ALA A 46 -2.04 20.84 -5.76
CA ALA A 46 -1.23 20.28 -4.68
C ALA A 46 -2.05 19.42 -3.71
N ALA A 47 -3.23 19.91 -3.31
CA ALA A 47 -4.16 19.19 -2.45
C ALA A 47 -4.68 17.90 -3.13
N GLY A 48 -5.01 17.96 -4.43
CA GLY A 48 -5.38 16.78 -5.22
C GLY A 48 -4.28 15.71 -5.22
N VAL A 49 -3.04 16.11 -5.52
CA VAL A 49 -1.89 15.20 -5.52
C VAL A 49 -1.65 14.60 -4.13
N ALA A 50 -1.63 15.42 -3.09
CA ALA A 50 -1.43 14.97 -1.72
C ALA A 50 -2.51 13.97 -1.29
N ALA A 51 -3.79 14.28 -1.58
CA ALA A 51 -4.91 13.40 -1.29
C ALA A 51 -4.80 12.05 -2.04
N GLY A 52 -4.41 12.08 -3.32
CA GLY A 52 -4.26 10.86 -4.12
C GLY A 52 -3.16 9.94 -3.58
N ILE A 53 -1.99 10.49 -3.25
CA ILE A 53 -0.88 9.72 -2.67
C ILE A 53 -1.28 9.17 -1.29
N ALA A 54 -1.87 10.01 -0.43
CA ALA A 54 -2.29 9.59 0.91
C ALA A 54 -3.33 8.46 0.86
N LEU A 55 -4.29 8.55 -0.06
CA LEU A 55 -5.31 7.53 -0.26
C LEU A 55 -4.68 6.19 -0.64
N VAL A 56 -3.73 6.19 -1.57
CA VAL A 56 -3.00 4.98 -1.97
C VAL A 56 -2.21 4.39 -0.80
N VAL A 57 -1.42 5.21 -0.11
CA VAL A 57 -0.62 4.74 1.04
C VAL A 57 -1.50 4.11 2.12
N ALA A 58 -2.57 4.79 2.54
CA ALA A 58 -3.52 4.27 3.52
C ALA A 58 -4.12 2.94 3.05
N SER A 59 -4.52 2.89 1.78
CA SER A 59 -5.14 1.72 1.18
C SER A 59 -4.22 0.50 1.13
N TYR A 60 -2.93 0.67 0.80
CA TYR A 60 -1.96 -0.43 0.80
C TYR A 60 -1.50 -0.82 2.21
N LEU A 61 -1.45 0.12 3.15
CA LEU A 61 -1.18 -0.20 4.55
C LEU A 61 -2.26 -1.10 5.14
N VAL A 62 -3.53 -0.79 4.90
CA VAL A 62 -4.65 -1.67 5.31
C VAL A 62 -4.47 -3.06 4.73
N SER A 63 -4.19 -3.18 3.42
CA SER A 63 -3.96 -4.48 2.77
C SER A 63 -2.79 -5.25 3.40
N GLY A 64 -1.64 -4.59 3.61
CA GLY A 64 -0.46 -5.22 4.19
C GLY A 64 -0.67 -5.66 5.64
N VAL A 65 -1.35 -4.84 6.45
CA VAL A 65 -1.68 -5.18 7.84
C VAL A 65 -2.69 -6.31 7.93
N SER A 66 -3.74 -6.31 7.09
CA SER A 66 -4.73 -7.39 7.03
C SER A 66 -4.08 -8.74 6.71
N VAL A 67 -3.15 -8.76 5.74
CA VAL A 67 -2.42 -9.97 5.38
C VAL A 67 -1.45 -10.40 6.49
N ALA A 68 -0.68 -9.48 7.05
CA ALA A 68 0.25 -9.78 8.15
C ALA A 68 -0.48 -10.29 9.40
N TRP A 69 -1.65 -9.74 9.68
CA TRP A 69 -2.53 -10.23 10.74
C TRP A 69 -3.08 -11.63 10.44
N ALA A 70 -3.55 -11.88 9.21
CA ALA A 70 -4.04 -13.19 8.82
C ALA A 70 -2.95 -14.26 8.91
N ASP A 71 -1.74 -13.96 8.44
CA ASP A 71 -0.57 -14.84 8.57
C ASP A 71 -0.20 -15.10 10.04
N ALA A 72 -0.26 -14.07 10.89
CA ALA A 72 0.02 -14.18 12.31
C ALA A 72 -1.03 -14.99 13.09
N VAL A 73 -2.28 -15.06 12.62
CA VAL A 73 -3.36 -15.83 13.28
C VAL A 73 -3.44 -17.25 12.73
N ASN A 74 -3.64 -17.40 11.43
CA ASN A 74 -3.72 -18.69 10.74
C ASN A 74 -3.41 -18.51 9.25
N PRO A 75 -2.29 -19.03 8.74
CA PRO A 75 -1.90 -18.88 7.33
C PRO A 75 -2.95 -19.35 6.32
N ARG A 76 -3.86 -20.26 6.70
CA ARG A 76 -4.96 -20.70 5.82
C ARG A 76 -5.98 -19.60 5.52
N MET A 77 -6.02 -18.54 6.31
CA MET A 77 -6.92 -17.40 6.14
C MET A 77 -6.37 -16.33 5.20
N ILE A 78 -5.10 -16.39 4.79
CA ILE A 78 -4.47 -15.33 3.99
C ILE A 78 -5.23 -15.08 2.69
N MET A 79 -5.65 -16.15 1.99
CA MET A 79 -6.35 -16.01 0.72
C MET A 79 -7.74 -15.39 0.88
N SER A 80 -8.51 -15.85 1.88
CA SER A 80 -9.87 -15.33 2.12
C SER A 80 -9.84 -13.89 2.61
N VAL A 81 -8.97 -13.58 3.57
CA VAL A 81 -8.77 -12.21 4.07
C VAL A 81 -8.28 -11.31 2.96
N GLY A 82 -7.29 -11.74 2.17
CA GLY A 82 -6.77 -10.98 1.04
C GLY A 82 -7.87 -10.61 0.02
N LEU A 83 -8.71 -11.58 -0.35
CA LEU A 83 -9.80 -11.36 -1.30
C LEU A 83 -10.88 -10.41 -0.75
N VAL A 84 -11.29 -10.61 0.50
CA VAL A 84 -12.29 -9.74 1.16
C VAL A 84 -11.75 -8.32 1.28
N THR A 85 -10.51 -8.15 1.77
CA THR A 85 -9.87 -6.84 1.87
C THR A 85 -9.78 -6.15 0.53
N TYR A 86 -9.45 -6.88 -0.55
CA TYR A 86 -9.39 -6.32 -1.89
C TYR A 86 -10.77 -5.87 -2.39
N ALA A 87 -11.79 -6.72 -2.26
CA ALA A 87 -13.16 -6.38 -2.66
C ALA A 87 -13.68 -5.15 -1.90
N THR A 88 -13.54 -5.13 -0.58
CA THR A 88 -13.92 -4.00 0.27
C THR A 88 -13.18 -2.72 -0.15
N LYS A 89 -11.87 -2.81 -0.37
CA LYS A 89 -11.03 -1.68 -0.77
C LYS A 89 -11.48 -1.07 -2.11
N ILE A 90 -11.76 -1.88 -3.12
CA ILE A 90 -12.23 -1.39 -4.42
C ILE A 90 -13.57 -0.66 -4.28
N VAL A 91 -14.50 -1.21 -3.51
CA VAL A 91 -15.79 -0.55 -3.25
C VAL A 91 -15.59 0.78 -2.52
N VAL A 92 -14.79 0.79 -1.44
CA VAL A 92 -14.51 2.01 -0.66
C VAL A 92 -13.84 3.09 -1.52
N LEU A 93 -12.84 2.71 -2.34
CA LEU A 93 -12.17 3.65 -3.25
C LEU A 93 -13.14 4.19 -4.31
N GLY A 94 -13.96 3.33 -4.90
CA GLY A 94 -14.98 3.74 -5.88
C GLY A 94 -15.98 4.73 -5.30
N VAL A 95 -16.51 4.44 -4.10
CA VAL A 95 -17.44 5.32 -3.38
C VAL A 95 -16.77 6.65 -3.01
N ALA A 96 -15.54 6.62 -2.50
CA ALA A 96 -14.79 7.83 -2.18
C ALA A 96 -14.58 8.71 -3.42
N MET A 97 -14.22 8.11 -4.56
CA MET A 97 -14.05 8.85 -5.81
C MET A 97 -15.35 9.39 -6.38
N ALA A 98 -16.43 8.64 -6.31
CA ALA A 98 -17.75 9.13 -6.69
C ALA A 98 -18.20 10.31 -5.80
N ALA A 99 -17.96 10.24 -4.49
CA ALA A 99 -18.30 11.31 -3.56
C ALA A 99 -17.50 12.59 -3.86
N VAL A 100 -16.19 12.49 -4.10
CA VAL A 100 -15.38 13.65 -4.48
C VAL A 100 -15.82 14.21 -5.83
N ALA A 101 -16.11 13.35 -6.81
CA ALA A 101 -16.60 13.78 -8.11
C ALA A 101 -17.92 14.57 -8.03
N ALA A 102 -18.83 14.16 -7.16
CA ALA A 102 -20.11 14.85 -6.94
C ALA A 102 -19.94 16.28 -6.39
N THR A 103 -18.80 16.63 -5.80
CA THR A 103 -18.53 17.99 -5.32
C THR A 103 -18.10 18.95 -6.42
N GLY A 104 -17.76 18.45 -7.62
CA GLY A 104 -17.18 19.26 -8.69
C GLY A 104 -15.78 19.79 -8.39
N TRP A 105 -15.07 19.19 -7.42
CA TRP A 105 -13.78 19.69 -6.96
C TRP A 105 -12.72 19.68 -8.08
N PRO A 106 -12.11 20.84 -8.41
CA PRO A 106 -11.16 20.94 -9.53
C PRO A 106 -9.85 20.16 -9.32
N GLY A 107 -9.54 19.72 -8.09
CA GLY A 107 -8.37 18.90 -7.79
C GLY A 107 -8.52 17.41 -8.15
N LEU A 108 -9.71 16.97 -8.56
CA LEU A 108 -10.01 15.56 -8.86
C LEU A 108 -9.11 14.96 -9.96
N PRO A 109 -8.85 15.63 -11.10
CA PRO A 109 -7.98 15.07 -12.14
C PRO A 109 -6.55 14.85 -11.64
N ASP A 110 -6.02 15.81 -10.89
CA ASP A 110 -4.68 15.75 -10.31
C ASP A 110 -4.58 14.63 -9.26
N MET A 111 -5.65 14.43 -8.48
CA MET A 111 -5.78 13.31 -7.57
C MET A 111 -5.76 11.96 -8.31
N GLY A 112 -6.49 11.83 -9.42
CA GLY A 112 -6.50 10.62 -10.24
C GLY A 112 -5.12 10.26 -10.79
N VAL A 113 -4.40 11.24 -11.34
CA VAL A 113 -3.02 11.03 -11.83
C VAL A 113 -2.09 10.63 -10.69
N ALA A 114 -2.21 11.29 -9.53
CA ALA A 114 -1.40 10.97 -8.36
C ALA A 114 -1.66 9.56 -7.81
N ILE A 115 -2.92 9.09 -7.84
CA ILE A 115 -3.29 7.72 -7.48
C ILE A 115 -2.56 6.72 -8.38
N ILE A 116 -2.62 6.93 -9.70
CA ILE A 116 -1.96 6.04 -10.68
C ILE A 116 -0.45 6.02 -10.43
N ALA A 117 0.18 7.20 -10.30
CA ALA A 117 1.62 7.30 -10.06
C ALA A 117 2.02 6.60 -8.75
N ALA A 118 1.28 6.82 -7.66
CA ALA A 118 1.55 6.21 -6.36
C ALA A 118 1.37 4.68 -6.39
N VAL A 119 0.37 4.14 -7.10
CA VAL A 119 0.18 2.70 -7.29
C VAL A 119 1.37 2.08 -8.03
N VAL A 120 1.84 2.72 -9.09
CA VAL A 120 3.01 2.25 -9.86
C VAL A 120 4.26 2.28 -8.99
N VAL A 121 4.51 3.38 -8.27
CA VAL A 121 5.68 3.52 -7.39
C VAL A 121 5.64 2.47 -6.28
N TRP A 122 4.49 2.31 -5.61
CA TRP A 122 4.34 1.30 -4.55
C TRP A 122 4.58 -0.10 -5.08
N THR A 123 3.92 -0.47 -6.19
CA THR A 123 4.03 -1.80 -6.80
C THR A 123 5.45 -2.08 -7.26
N GLY A 124 6.11 -1.12 -7.91
CA GLY A 124 7.50 -1.25 -8.35
C GLY A 124 8.47 -1.42 -7.19
N ALA A 125 8.31 -0.63 -6.11
CA ALA A 125 9.12 -0.75 -4.90
C ALA A 125 8.90 -2.11 -4.21
N HIS A 126 7.66 -2.55 -4.09
CA HIS A 126 7.31 -3.83 -3.47
C HIS A 126 7.85 -5.01 -4.28
N LEU A 127 7.69 -4.98 -5.60
CA LEU A 127 8.25 -5.99 -6.50
C LEU A 127 9.78 -6.00 -6.46
N GLY A 128 10.41 -4.83 -6.49
CA GLY A 128 11.86 -4.70 -6.37
C GLY A 128 12.41 -5.21 -5.04
N TRP A 129 11.65 -5.10 -3.95
CA TRP A 129 11.97 -5.77 -2.69
C TRP A 129 11.82 -7.29 -2.82
N ALA A 130 10.69 -7.77 -3.32
CA ALA A 130 10.40 -9.21 -3.44
C ALA A 130 11.44 -9.95 -4.30
N LEU A 131 11.88 -9.34 -5.41
CA LEU A 131 12.89 -9.91 -6.30
C LEU A 131 14.30 -9.97 -5.70
N ARG A 132 14.59 -9.16 -4.68
CA ARG A 132 15.89 -9.14 -3.99
C ARG A 132 15.93 -10.05 -2.76
N THR A 133 14.78 -10.54 -2.31
CA THR A 133 14.69 -11.42 -1.16
C THR A 133 15.03 -12.86 -1.59
N PRO A 134 16.03 -13.53 -0.98
CA PRO A 134 16.39 -14.90 -1.33
C PRO A 134 15.18 -15.84 -1.20
N LEU A 135 15.00 -16.73 -2.18
CA LEU A 135 13.96 -17.75 -2.10
C LEU A 135 14.23 -18.69 -0.92
N PRO A 136 13.19 -19.15 -0.19
CA PRO A 136 13.36 -20.15 0.85
C PRO A 136 13.96 -21.41 0.24
N THR A 137 15.21 -21.73 0.60
CA THR A 137 15.82 -23.00 0.22
C THR A 137 15.18 -24.09 1.08
N PHE A 138 14.26 -24.86 0.50
CA PHE A 138 13.79 -26.08 1.14
C PHE A 138 14.97 -27.05 1.20
N LYS A 139 15.46 -27.34 2.41
CA LYS A 139 16.36 -28.49 2.59
C LYS A 139 15.52 -29.72 2.25
N ARG A 140 15.84 -30.38 1.13
CA ARG A 140 15.22 -31.65 0.77
C ARG A 140 15.39 -32.56 1.98
N ARG A 141 14.28 -33.13 2.45
CA ARG A 141 14.27 -34.04 3.60
C ARG A 141 14.87 -35.36 3.13
N ASP A 142 16.18 -35.36 2.95
CA ASP A 142 16.96 -36.52 2.60
C ASP A 142 17.63 -36.98 3.91
N GLU A 143 17.29 -38.20 4.30
CA GLU A 143 17.73 -39.04 5.44
C GLU A 143 16.92 -38.95 6.75
#